data_AF-A0A2H9RFB2-F1
#
_entry.id   AF-A0A2H9RFB2-F1
#
_cell.length_a   1.000
_cell.length_b   1.000
_cell.length_c   1.000
_cell.angle_alpha   90.00
_cell.angle_beta   90.00
_cell.angle_gamma   90.00
#
_symmetry.space_group_name_H-M   'P 1'
#
loop_
_entity.id
_entity.type
_entity.pdbx_description
1 polymer ?
#
loop_
_entity_poly.entity_id
_entity_poly.type
_entity_poly.pdbx_seq_one_letter_code
_entity_poly.pdbx_strand_id
1 'polypeptide(L)'
;MYIHWEKELELGNSLIDTQHRILVLLCRKLDIAIKSGASEQTLRWVIIELRKFTEFHFVSEENLMREIGYPAVDEHSLIHSELLSQLDMAVAKIAHHKEFPDDMLFFLNKWLGYHVVHDDLKIAEYARDSEKRPLGEDLYDEYLLTDKSR
;
A
#
# COMPACT_ATOMS: atom_id res chain seq x y z
N MET A 1 5.70 14.43 -0.95
CA MET A 1 4.73 13.39 -1.37
C MET A 1 3.54 14.05 -2.06
N TYR A 2 3.10 13.54 -3.23
CA TYR A 2 1.94 14.09 -3.95
C TYR A 2 0.66 13.25 -3.82
N ILE A 3 0.74 12.04 -3.24
CA ILE A 3 -0.44 11.21 -3.02
C ILE A 3 -1.21 11.70 -1.80
N HIS A 4 -2.48 11.98 -2.02
CA HIS A 4 -3.50 12.16 -1.00
C HIS A 4 -4.47 11.00 -1.17
N TRP A 5 -4.85 10.35 -0.07
CA TRP A 5 -5.92 9.35 -0.13
C TRP A 5 -7.23 10.05 -0.45
N GLU A 6 -7.90 9.61 -1.51
CA GLU A 6 -9.21 10.10 -1.94
C GLU A 6 -10.19 8.92 -1.97
N LYS A 7 -11.49 9.21 -1.89
CA LYS A 7 -12.52 8.16 -1.81
C LYS A 7 -12.59 7.32 -3.08
N GLU A 8 -12.19 7.92 -4.19
CA GLU A 8 -12.12 7.35 -5.53
C GLU A 8 -11.05 6.25 -5.65
N LEU A 9 -10.16 6.13 -4.66
CA LEU A 9 -9.18 5.05 -4.55
C LEU A 9 -9.69 3.87 -3.72
N GLU A 10 -10.90 3.97 -3.15
CA GLU A 10 -11.49 2.88 -2.38
C GLU A 10 -11.87 1.72 -3.30
N LEU A 11 -11.40 0.54 -2.94
CA LEU A 11 -11.68 -0.72 -3.61
C LEU A 11 -13.02 -1.32 -3.16
N GLY A 12 -13.58 -0.81 -2.06
CA GLY A 12 -14.79 -1.34 -1.42
C GLY A 12 -14.49 -2.47 -0.43
N ASN A 13 -13.21 -2.78 -0.20
CA ASN A 13 -12.77 -3.67 0.86
C ASN A 13 -12.17 -2.82 1.99
N SER A 14 -12.92 -2.64 3.07
CA SER A 14 -12.57 -1.74 4.18
C SER A 14 -11.21 -2.07 4.82
N LEU A 15 -10.82 -3.35 4.85
CA LEU A 15 -9.53 -3.77 5.36
C LEU A 15 -8.39 -3.30 4.44
N ILE A 16 -8.51 -3.55 3.13
CA ILE A 16 -7.51 -3.14 2.14
C ILE A 16 -7.42 -1.61 2.04
N ASP A 17 -8.57 -0.92 1.98
CA ASP A 17 -8.62 0.55 1.94
C ASP A 17 -7.95 1.17 3.19
N THR A 18 -8.14 0.54 4.36
CA THR A 18 -7.45 0.96 5.59
C THR A 18 -5.95 0.76 5.49
N GLN A 19 -5.49 -0.34 4.91
CA GLN A 19 -4.07 -0.61 4.70
C GLN A 19 -3.45 0.41 3.73
N HIS A 20 -4.10 0.72 2.61
CA HIS A 20 -3.61 1.74 1.67
C HIS A 20 -3.50 3.12 2.32
N ARG A 21 -4.49 3.52 3.14
CA ARG A 21 -4.41 4.77 3.92
C ARG A 21 -3.19 4.79 4.83
N ILE A 22 -2.88 3.68 5.50
CA ILE A 22 -1.68 3.56 6.33
C ILE A 22 -0.40 3.65 5.50
N LEU A 23 -0.34 3.02 4.32
CA LEU A 23 0.78 3.16 3.40
C LEU A 23 1.03 4.63 3.01
N VAL A 24 -0.03 5.36 2.64
CA VAL A 24 0.06 6.81 2.35
C VAL A 24 0.60 7.59 3.55
N LEU A 25 0.16 7.27 4.77
CA LEU A 25 0.67 7.90 5.99
C LEU A 25 2.15 7.59 6.25
N LEU A 26 2.59 6.34 6.05
CA LEU A 26 4.00 5.95 6.20
C LEU A 26 4.89 6.61 5.16
N CYS A 27 4.43 6.69 3.92
CA CYS A 27 5.06 7.46 2.86
C CYS A 27 5.20 8.94 3.28
N ARG A 28 4.14 9.56 3.81
CA ARG A 28 4.19 10.96 4.30
C ARG A 28 5.16 11.14 5.46
N LYS A 29 5.18 10.20 6.40
CA LYS A 29 6.14 10.18 7.52
C LYS A 29 7.58 10.19 7.01
N LEU A 30 7.86 9.41 5.96
CA LEU A 30 9.16 9.38 5.31
C LEU A 30 9.50 10.71 4.62
N ASP A 31 8.56 11.30 3.86
CA ASP A 31 8.73 12.62 3.22
C ASP A 31 9.07 13.72 4.24
N ILE A 32 8.38 13.74 5.37
CA ILE A 32 8.63 14.70 6.46
C ILE A 32 10.02 14.48 7.06
N ALA A 33 10.37 13.23 7.38
CA ALA A 33 11.67 12.90 7.99
C ALA A 33 12.85 13.32 7.10
N ILE A 34 12.73 13.15 5.78
CA ILE A 34 13.74 13.59 4.81
C ILE A 34 13.84 15.11 4.78
N LYS A 35 12.71 15.80 4.60
CA LYS A 35 12.67 17.27 4.49
C LYS A 35 13.11 17.98 5.76
N SER A 36 12.88 17.39 6.93
CA SER A 36 13.32 17.94 8.21
C SER A 36 14.79 17.67 8.51
N GLY A 37 15.52 16.93 7.65
CA GLY A 37 16.89 16.51 7.92
C GLY A 37 16.99 15.60 9.15
N ALA A 38 16.03 14.68 9.32
CA ALA A 38 16.04 13.74 10.45
C ALA A 38 17.31 12.87 10.44
N SER A 39 17.67 12.34 11.61
CA SER A 39 18.85 11.49 11.74
C SER A 39 18.75 10.22 10.87
N GLU A 40 19.89 9.69 10.45
CA GLU A 40 20.01 8.41 9.73
C GLU A 40 19.22 7.28 10.43
N GLN A 41 19.33 7.22 11.77
CA GLN A 41 18.59 6.25 12.58
C GLN A 41 17.07 6.39 12.43
N THR A 42 16.57 7.62 12.39
CA THR A 42 15.13 7.91 12.22
C THR A 42 14.68 7.53 10.81
N LEU A 43 15.43 7.93 9.78
CA LEU A 43 15.13 7.58 8.39
C LEU A 43 15.10 6.05 8.21
N ARG A 44 16.10 5.36 8.75
CA ARG A 44 16.18 3.89 8.74
C ARG A 44 14.96 3.25 9.40
N TRP A 45 14.52 3.75 10.56
CA TRP A 45 13.33 3.22 11.22
C TRP A 45 12.06 3.42 10.41
N VAL A 46 11.85 4.61 9.84
CA VAL A 46 10.66 4.90 9.04
C VAL A 46 10.62 4.03 7.78
N ILE A 47 11.75 3.82 7.09
CA ILE A 47 11.76 2.96 5.90
C ILE A 47 11.57 1.48 6.22
N ILE A 48 12.08 1.00 7.37
CA ILE A 48 11.83 -0.37 7.84
C ILE A 48 10.36 -0.57 8.17
N GLU A 49 9.73 0.42 8.81
CA GLU A 49 8.30 0.41 9.10
C GLU A 49 7.48 0.38 7.81
N LEU A 50 7.79 1.24 6.84
CA LEU A 50 7.17 1.24 5.52
C LEU A 50 7.31 -0.13 4.85
N ARG A 51 8.52 -0.67 4.74
CA ARG A 51 8.77 -1.98 4.11
C ARG A 51 8.00 -3.12 4.76
N LYS A 52 7.97 -3.18 6.09
CA LYS A 52 7.23 -4.22 6.82
C LYS A 52 5.73 -4.10 6.59
N PHE A 53 5.19 -2.88 6.60
CA PHE A 53 3.77 -2.68 6.38
C PHE A 53 3.38 -2.98 4.93
N THR A 54 4.22 -2.63 3.96
CA THR A 54 4.03 -2.98 2.54
C THR A 54 4.00 -4.50 2.34
N GLU A 55 4.90 -5.27 2.95
CA GLU A 55 4.86 -6.73 2.88
C GLU A 55 3.57 -7.30 3.47
N PHE A 56 3.15 -6.80 4.63
CA PHE A 56 1.88 -7.21 5.25
C PHE A 56 0.66 -6.93 4.36
N HIS A 57 0.65 -5.76 3.73
CA HIS A 57 -0.41 -5.34 2.83
C HIS A 57 -0.49 -6.27 1.60
N PHE A 58 0.66 -6.54 0.95
CA PHE A 58 0.72 -7.45 -0.19
C PHE A 58 0.26 -8.86 0.14
N VAL A 59 0.67 -9.40 1.29
CA VAL A 59 0.17 -10.70 1.76
C VAL A 59 -1.34 -10.67 1.94
N SER A 60 -1.90 -9.57 2.42
CA SER A 60 -3.36 -9.42 2.58
C SER A 60 -4.09 -9.43 1.23
N GLU A 61 -3.60 -8.68 0.25
CA GLU A 61 -4.17 -8.63 -1.10
C GLU A 61 -4.02 -9.94 -1.83
N GLU A 62 -2.87 -10.60 -1.76
CA GLU A 62 -2.71 -11.89 -2.41
C GLU A 62 -3.55 -12.99 -1.76
N ASN A 63 -3.79 -12.94 -0.45
CA ASN A 63 -4.74 -13.84 0.20
C ASN A 63 -6.16 -13.60 -0.31
N LEU A 64 -6.58 -12.33 -0.42
CA LEU A 64 -7.85 -11.96 -1.02
C LEU A 64 -7.95 -12.48 -2.46
N MET A 65 -6.94 -12.25 -3.29
CA MET A 65 -6.88 -12.73 -4.67
C MET A 65 -7.04 -14.25 -4.75
N ARG A 66 -6.37 -15.02 -3.88
CA ARG A 66 -6.48 -16.49 -3.85
C ARG A 66 -7.87 -16.95 -3.38
N GLU A 67 -8.45 -16.28 -2.40
CA GLU A 67 -9.79 -16.58 -1.87
C GLU A 67 -10.87 -16.42 -2.94
N ILE A 68 -10.85 -15.28 -3.65
CA ILE A 68 -11.82 -14.98 -4.71
C ILE A 68 -11.51 -15.69 -6.04
N GLY A 69 -10.36 -16.35 -6.15
CA GLY A 69 -9.90 -17.04 -7.36
C GLY A 69 -9.52 -16.08 -8.49
N TYR A 70 -8.87 -14.97 -8.17
CA TYR A 70 -8.38 -13.99 -9.13
C TYR A 70 -7.33 -14.62 -10.07
N PRO A 71 -7.51 -14.56 -11.40
CA PRO A 71 -6.71 -15.34 -12.34
C PRO A 71 -5.27 -14.85 -12.48
N ALA A 72 -4.98 -13.58 -12.20
CA ALA A 72 -3.66 -12.98 -12.41
C ALA A 72 -2.87 -12.79 -11.10
N VAL A 73 -3.11 -13.67 -10.11
CA VAL A 73 -2.46 -13.58 -8.78
C VAL A 73 -0.94 -13.73 -8.87
N ASP A 74 -0.44 -14.60 -9.75
CA ASP A 74 0.99 -14.85 -9.88
C ASP A 74 1.70 -13.65 -10.52
N GLU A 75 1.13 -13.07 -11.59
CA GLU A 75 1.65 -11.84 -12.19
C GLU A 75 1.64 -10.66 -11.20
N HIS A 76 0.58 -10.54 -10.41
CA HIS A 76 0.46 -9.47 -9.42
C HIS A 76 1.48 -9.65 -8.27
N SER A 77 1.72 -10.88 -7.81
CA SER A 77 2.73 -11.21 -6.79
C SER A 77 4.16 -10.92 -7.24
N LEU A 78 4.44 -10.97 -8.55
CA LEU A 78 5.73 -10.54 -9.10
C LEU A 78 5.92 -9.02 -8.96
N ILE A 79 4.87 -8.23 -9.23
CA ILE A 79 4.90 -6.76 -9.05
C ILE A 79 5.19 -6.41 -7.58
N HIS A 80 4.56 -7.10 -6.64
CA HIS A 80 4.83 -6.97 -5.20
C HIS A 80 6.30 -7.25 -4.86
N SER A 81 6.83 -8.36 -5.37
CA SER A 81 8.20 -8.80 -5.12
C SER A 81 9.23 -7.77 -5.61
N GLU A 82 9.00 -7.18 -6.77
CA GLU A 82 9.85 -6.12 -7.32
C GLU A 82 9.87 -4.88 -6.42
N LEU A 83 8.73 -4.47 -5.86
CA LEU A 83 8.71 -3.35 -4.92
C LEU A 83 9.49 -3.67 -3.64
N LEU A 84 9.22 -4.82 -3.03
CA LEU A 84 9.87 -5.19 -1.77
C LEU A 84 11.39 -5.20 -1.92
N SER A 85 11.88 -5.70 -3.05
CA SER A 85 13.31 -5.64 -3.40
C SER A 85 13.85 -4.20 -3.44
N GLN A 86 13.12 -3.26 -4.04
CA GLN A 86 13.54 -1.85 -4.09
C GLN A 86 13.55 -1.18 -2.71
N LEU A 87 12.57 -1.51 -1.85
CA LEU A 87 12.54 -1.07 -0.46
C LEU A 87 13.73 -1.64 0.33
N ASP A 88 14.06 -2.92 0.14
CA ASP A 88 15.21 -3.56 0.79
C ASP A 88 16.55 -2.90 0.35
N MET A 89 16.69 -2.57 -0.94
CA MET A 89 17.84 -1.80 -1.43
C MET A 89 17.93 -0.42 -0.80
N ALA A 90 16.81 0.26 -0.57
CA ALA A 90 16.80 1.58 0.07
C ALA A 90 17.18 1.49 1.56
N VAL A 91 16.70 0.48 2.28
CA VAL A 91 17.12 0.18 3.66
C VAL A 91 18.64 -0.04 3.73
N ALA A 92 19.20 -0.80 2.79
CA ALA A 92 20.64 -1.05 2.72
C ALA A 92 21.44 0.22 2.42
N LYS A 93 21.00 1.05 1.46
CA LYS A 93 21.69 2.30 1.10
C LYS A 93 21.81 3.28 2.27
N ILE A 94 20.73 3.46 3.05
CA ILE A 94 20.75 4.35 4.23
C ILE A 94 21.79 3.86 5.23
N ALA A 95 21.88 2.54 5.45
CA ALA A 95 22.82 1.95 6.40
C ALA A 95 24.30 2.05 5.97
N HIS A 96 24.58 2.10 4.67
CA HIS A 96 25.95 2.09 4.14
C HIS A 96 26.48 3.46 3.71
N HIS A 97 25.64 4.30 3.11
CA HIS A 97 26.04 5.56 2.51
C HIS A 97 25.63 6.79 3.32
N LYS A 98 24.86 6.61 4.41
CA LYS A 98 24.32 7.69 5.26
C LYS A 98 23.51 8.75 4.49
N GLU A 99 23.08 8.42 3.29
CA GLU A 99 22.35 9.28 2.39
C GLU A 99 21.05 8.57 2.01
N PHE A 100 19.97 9.34 2.00
CA PHE A 100 18.71 8.86 1.46
C PHE A 100 18.74 9.02 -0.06
N PRO A 101 18.36 8.01 -0.86
CA PRO A 101 18.36 8.17 -2.30
C PRO A 101 17.32 9.23 -2.71
N ASP A 102 17.76 10.31 -3.36
CA ASP A 102 16.86 11.38 -3.84
C ASP A 102 15.70 10.84 -4.68
N ASP A 103 15.97 9.77 -5.45
CA ASP A 103 15.01 9.11 -6.32
C ASP A 103 13.95 8.28 -5.58
N MET A 104 14.12 8.01 -4.29
CA MET A 104 13.26 7.06 -3.57
C MET A 104 11.88 7.64 -3.27
N LEU A 105 11.76 8.92 -2.91
CA LEU A 105 10.45 9.54 -2.76
C LEU A 105 9.70 9.63 -4.10
N PHE A 106 10.41 9.89 -5.19
CA PHE A 106 9.84 9.90 -6.53
C PHE A 106 9.33 8.50 -6.90
N PHE A 107 10.14 7.47 -6.66
CA PHE A 107 9.75 6.09 -6.90
C PHE A 107 8.52 5.69 -6.07
N LEU A 108 8.50 5.93 -4.75
CA LEU A 108 7.38 5.52 -3.90
C LEU A 108 6.08 6.21 -4.31
N ASN A 109 6.18 7.47 -4.70
CA ASN A 109 5.03 8.24 -5.19
C ASN A 109 4.53 7.70 -6.54
N LYS A 110 5.43 7.42 -7.48
CA LYS A 110 5.03 6.84 -8.76
C LYS A 110 4.47 5.43 -8.59
N TRP A 111 5.13 4.61 -7.77
CA TRP A 111 4.78 3.22 -7.58
C TRP A 111 3.45 3.08 -6.84
N LEU A 112 3.31 3.71 -5.66
CA LEU A 112 2.09 3.58 -4.86
C LEU A 112 0.88 4.17 -5.61
N GLY A 113 1.07 5.29 -6.28
CA GLY A 113 0.00 5.90 -7.07
C GLY A 113 -0.40 5.03 -8.26
N TYR A 114 0.57 4.47 -8.98
CA TYR A 114 0.28 3.62 -10.14
C TYR A 114 -0.33 2.28 -9.74
N HIS A 115 0.26 1.59 -8.75
CA HIS A 115 -0.17 0.27 -8.31
C HIS A 115 -1.60 0.29 -7.75
N VAL A 116 -1.89 1.19 -6.80
CA VAL A 116 -3.22 1.31 -6.21
C VAL A 116 -4.29 1.63 -7.27
N VAL A 117 -3.99 2.58 -8.16
CA VAL A 117 -4.97 3.03 -9.17
C VAL A 117 -5.17 2.02 -10.31
N HIS A 118 -4.12 1.32 -10.73
CA HIS A 118 -4.17 0.51 -11.95
C HIS A 118 -4.18 -0.99 -11.72
N ASP A 119 -3.55 -1.48 -10.66
CA ASP A 119 -3.41 -2.91 -10.42
C ASP A 119 -4.40 -3.37 -9.35
N ASP A 120 -4.52 -2.66 -8.23
CA ASP A 120 -5.41 -3.07 -7.13
C ASP A 120 -6.89 -2.84 -7.48
N LEU A 121 -7.17 -1.82 -8.31
CA LEU A 121 -8.51 -1.59 -8.86
C LEU A 121 -9.04 -2.80 -9.65
N LYS A 122 -8.17 -3.54 -10.35
CA LYS A 122 -8.58 -4.75 -11.08
C LYS A 122 -8.98 -5.88 -10.12
N ILE A 123 -8.31 -5.97 -8.97
CA ILE A 123 -8.69 -6.91 -7.90
C ILE A 123 -10.07 -6.53 -7.38
N ALA A 124 -10.30 -5.25 -7.12
CA ALA A 124 -11.58 -4.73 -6.62
C ALA A 124 -12.74 -4.99 -7.59
N GLU A 125 -12.54 -4.72 -8.88
CA GLU A 125 -13.50 -5.02 -9.94
C GLU A 125 -13.86 -6.51 -9.96
N TYR A 126 -12.85 -7.38 -9.93
CA TYR A 126 -13.07 -8.82 -9.92
C TYR A 126 -13.76 -9.31 -8.64
N ALA A 127 -13.39 -8.74 -7.48
CA ALA A 127 -13.99 -9.10 -6.19
C ALA A 127 -15.49 -8.77 -6.11
N ARG A 128 -15.92 -7.67 -6.75
CA ARG A 128 -17.35 -7.28 -6.82
C ARG A 128 -18.21 -8.31 -7.54
N ASP A 129 -17.67 -8.94 -8.57
CA ASP A 129 -18.38 -9.92 -9.41
C ASP A 129 -18.18 -11.38 -8.94
N SER A 130 -17.36 -11.62 -7.92
CA SER A 130 -17.05 -12.97 -7.42
C SER A 130 -18.15 -13.54 -6.53
N GLU A 131 -18.57 -14.78 -6.78
CA GLU A 131 -19.47 -15.54 -5.88
C GLU A 131 -18.85 -15.83 -4.50
N LYS A 132 -17.51 -15.71 -4.39
CA LYS A 132 -16.75 -15.88 -3.14
C LYS A 132 -16.38 -14.54 -2.51
N ARG A 133 -17.18 -13.49 -2.78
CA ARG A 133 -16.95 -12.16 -2.22
C ARG A 133 -16.75 -12.26 -0.70
N PRO A 134 -15.71 -11.63 -0.13
CA PRO A 134 -15.48 -11.70 1.30
C PRO A 134 -16.70 -11.17 2.06
N LEU A 135 -17.28 -11.99 2.94
CA LEU A 135 -18.47 -11.68 3.75
C LEU A 135 -18.30 -10.46 4.69
N GLY A 136 -17.08 -9.89 4.78
CA GLY A 136 -16.78 -8.68 5.52
C GLY A 136 -17.52 -7.43 5.03
N GLU A 137 -18.25 -7.53 3.91
CA GLU A 137 -19.11 -6.46 3.43
C GLU A 137 -20.53 -6.49 4.00
N ASP A 138 -21.07 -7.67 4.34
CA ASP A 138 -22.44 -7.81 4.88
C ASP A 138 -22.49 -7.67 6.42
N LEU A 139 -21.35 -7.72 7.10
CA LEU A 139 -21.25 -7.84 8.56
C LEU A 139 -20.67 -6.61 9.27
N TYR A 140 -20.29 -5.55 8.54
CA TYR A 140 -19.56 -4.41 9.09
C TYR A 140 -20.21 -3.04 8.80
N ASP A 141 -21.51 -2.92 9.10
CA ASP A 141 -22.25 -1.63 9.09
C ASP A 141 -21.54 -0.53 9.94
N GLU A 142 -20.76 -0.91 10.96
CA GLU A 142 -20.17 0.02 11.96
C GLU A 142 -18.94 0.80 11.48
N TYR A 143 -18.31 0.40 10.37
CA TYR A 143 -17.12 1.08 9.82
C TYR A 143 -17.41 1.94 8.59
N LEU A 144 -18.64 1.90 8.08
CA LEU A 144 -19.13 2.83 7.09
C LEU A 144 -19.53 4.12 7.82
N LEU A 145 -18.64 5.11 7.83
CA LEU A 145 -19.05 6.53 7.96
C LEU A 145 -19.78 6.98 6.69
N THR A 146 -20.73 6.19 6.19
CA THR A 146 -21.80 6.70 5.35
C THR A 146 -22.96 6.97 6.28
N ASP A 147 -23.11 8.24 6.61
CA ASP A 147 -24.36 8.77 7.13
C ASP A 147 -25.51 8.20 6.27
N LYS A 148 -26.34 7.33 6.86
CA LYS A 148 -27.58 6.82 6.25
C LYS A 148 -28.62 7.95 6.28
N SER A 149 -28.33 9.08 5.63
CA SER A 149 -29.25 10.18 5.43
C SER A 149 -29.34 10.57 3.95
N ARG A 150 -30.16 9.82 3.20
CA ARG A 150 -31.08 10.33 2.16
C ARG A 150 -32.00 9.23 1.64
#